data_AF-A0A1V4VMD5-F1
#
_entry.id   AF-A0A1V4VMD5-F1
#
_cell.length_a   1.000
_cell.length_b   1.000
_cell.length_c   1.000
_cell.angle_alpha   90.00
_cell.angle_beta   90.00
_cell.angle_gamma   90.00
#
_symmetry.space_group_name_H-M   'P 1'
#
loop_
_entity.id
_entity.type
_entity.pdbx_description
1 polymer ?
#
loop_
_entity_poly.entity_id
_entity_poly.type
_entity_poly.pdbx_seq_one_letter_code
_entity_poly.pdbx_strand_id
1 'polypeptide(L)'
;MVITELRGGQPPHYPKSKEVYIMTLQDITGYESGVLIYKESGEAVMLNWAHIDGIPRQFANGLIGMGEALDDFDEVSQDVVDGDYLTAALEIAKLDADENGVDMPVIDKIYENPEVIAITFEGWC
;
A
#
# COMPACT_ATOMS: atom_id res chain seq x y z
N MET A 1 40.89 -18.10 4.74
CA MET A 1 41.90 -17.02 4.86
C MET A 1 42.85 -17.16 3.69
N VAL A 2 42.79 -16.25 2.72
CA VAL A 2 43.75 -16.18 1.61
C VAL A 2 44.14 -14.72 1.48
N ILE A 3 45.43 -14.44 1.68
CA ILE A 3 46.08 -13.17 1.34
C ILE A 3 47.01 -13.49 0.18
N THR A 4 46.81 -12.82 -0.96
CA THR A 4 47.75 -12.63 -2.09
C THR A 4 46.98 -11.81 -3.12
N GLU A 5 47.49 -10.80 -3.82
CA GLU A 5 48.72 -10.02 -3.83
C GLU A 5 48.35 -8.75 -4.65
N LEU A 6 48.87 -7.58 -4.26
CA LEU A 6 48.61 -6.31 -4.97
C LEU A 6 49.45 -6.24 -6.25
N ARG A 7 48.85 -6.37 -7.44
CA ARG A 7 49.38 -5.82 -8.70
C ARG A 7 48.26 -5.56 -9.71
N GLY A 8 48.10 -4.29 -10.10
CA GLY A 8 47.56 -3.88 -11.40
C GLY A 8 46.05 -4.01 -11.62
N GLY A 9 45.32 -2.93 -11.38
CA GLY A 9 43.95 -2.75 -11.85
C GLY A 9 43.30 -1.58 -11.15
N GLN A 10 42.70 -0.64 -11.88
CA GLN A 10 41.73 0.26 -11.26
C GLN A 10 40.71 -0.60 -10.51
N PRO A 11 40.29 -0.22 -9.30
CA PRO A 11 39.24 -0.96 -8.61
C PRO A 11 38.04 -1.08 -9.56
N PRO A 12 37.43 -2.28 -9.69
CA PRO A 12 36.23 -2.42 -10.50
C PRO A 12 35.23 -1.35 -10.07
N HIS A 13 34.80 -0.55 -11.03
CA HIS A 13 33.72 0.41 -10.84
C HIS A 13 32.46 -0.41 -10.57
N TYR A 14 32.18 -0.70 -9.30
CA TYR A 14 30.88 -1.19 -8.90
C TYR A 14 29.89 -0.06 -9.16
N PRO A 15 28.85 -0.25 -9.98
CA PRO A 15 27.76 0.72 -10.03
C PRO A 15 27.25 0.86 -8.59
N LYS A 16 27.16 2.10 -8.11
CA LYS A 16 26.51 2.38 -6.82
C LYS A 16 25.15 1.69 -6.86
N SER A 17 24.90 0.83 -5.87
CA SER A 17 23.62 0.18 -5.69
C SER A 17 22.52 1.24 -5.82
N LYS A 18 21.56 1.03 -6.73
CA LYS A 18 20.35 1.84 -6.77
C LYS A 18 19.72 1.70 -5.38
N GLU A 19 19.65 2.79 -4.61
CA GLU A 19 18.95 2.77 -3.33
C GLU A 19 17.50 2.39 -3.61
N VAL A 20 17.09 1.21 -3.18
CA VAL A 20 15.70 0.77 -3.22
C VAL A 20 15.05 1.40 -1.98
N TYR A 21 14.34 2.49 -2.19
CA TYR A 21 13.47 3.03 -1.14
C TYR A 21 12.28 2.08 -1.03
N ILE A 22 12.16 1.40 0.11
CA ILE A 22 10.94 0.67 0.44
C ILE A 22 9.92 1.74 0.81
N MET A 23 8.90 1.89 -0.03
CA MET A 23 7.79 2.82 0.21
C MET A 23 6.66 2.06 0.88
N THR A 24 5.98 2.71 1.82
CA THR A 24 4.76 2.20 2.46
C THR A 24 3.52 2.80 1.78
N LEU A 25 2.35 2.20 1.97
CA LEU A 25 1.09 2.84 1.55
C LEU A 25 0.86 4.18 2.26
N GLN A 26 1.39 4.35 3.47
CA GLN A 26 1.36 5.64 4.16
C GLN A 26 2.18 6.70 3.43
N ASP A 27 3.36 6.35 2.91
CA ASP A 27 4.19 7.29 2.14
C ASP A 27 3.54 7.72 0.82
N ILE A 28 2.73 6.84 0.22
CA ILE A 28 2.03 7.07 -1.05
C ILE A 28 0.76 7.89 -0.84
N THR A 29 -0.08 7.43 0.10
CA THR A 29 -1.42 7.99 0.29
C THR A 29 -1.40 9.21 1.19
N GLY A 30 -0.49 9.25 2.17
CA GLY A 30 -0.52 10.19 3.30
C GLY A 30 -1.44 9.77 4.44
N TYR A 31 -2.06 8.58 4.39
CA TYR A 31 -3.01 8.07 5.38
C TYR A 31 -2.46 6.80 6.03
N GLU A 32 -2.76 6.58 7.32
CA GLU A 32 -2.36 5.35 8.02
C GLU A 32 -3.38 4.23 7.83
N SER A 33 -4.58 4.52 7.34
CA SER A 33 -5.66 3.56 7.23
C SER A 33 -6.61 3.85 6.08
N GLY A 34 -7.39 2.82 5.75
CA GLY A 34 -8.46 2.89 4.78
C GLY A 34 -8.90 1.49 4.37
N VAL A 35 -9.46 1.38 3.17
CA VAL A 35 -9.88 0.10 2.58
C VAL A 35 -8.97 -0.26 1.41
N LEU A 36 -8.44 -1.48 1.43
CA LEU A 36 -7.80 -2.11 0.28
C LEU A 36 -8.76 -3.07 -0.40
N ILE A 37 -8.83 -2.99 -1.72
CA ILE A 37 -9.57 -3.92 -2.57
C ILE A 37 -8.58 -4.63 -3.48
N TYR A 38 -8.56 -5.96 -3.43
CA TYR A 38 -7.72 -6.78 -4.32
C TYR A 38 -8.50 -7.10 -5.57
N LYS A 39 -8.02 -6.64 -6.73
CA LYS A 39 -8.78 -6.74 -7.99
C LYS A 39 -8.99 -8.18 -8.45
N GLU A 40 -8.05 -9.06 -8.17
CA GLU A 40 -8.12 -10.47 -8.59
C GLU A 40 -9.21 -11.24 -7.81
N SER A 41 -9.28 -11.07 -6.49
CA SER A 41 -10.24 -11.78 -5.64
C SER A 41 -11.56 -11.02 -5.44
N GLY A 42 -11.55 -9.70 -5.62
CA GLY A 42 -12.64 -8.82 -5.23
C GLY A 42 -12.78 -8.65 -3.71
N GLU A 43 -11.85 -9.20 -2.93
CA GLU A 43 -11.87 -9.05 -1.48
C GLU A 43 -11.53 -7.62 -1.09
N ALA A 44 -12.24 -7.11 -0.09
CA ALA A 44 -12.03 -5.80 0.48
C ALA A 44 -11.71 -5.92 1.97
N VAL A 45 -10.68 -5.22 2.41
CA VAL A 45 -10.19 -5.25 3.79
C VAL A 45 -10.00 -3.82 4.27
N MET A 46 -10.61 -3.49 5.41
CA MET A 46 -10.29 -2.27 6.14
C MET A 46 -9.17 -2.55 7.13
N LEU A 47 -8.13 -1.73 7.10
CA LEU A 47 -6.97 -1.92 7.96
C LEU A 47 -6.20 -0.61 8.16
N ASN A 48 -5.45 -0.58 9.25
CA ASN A 48 -4.32 0.31 9.39
C ASN A 48 -3.11 -0.32 8.67
N TRP A 49 -2.52 0.43 7.74
CA TRP A 49 -1.35 0.06 6.95
C TRP A 49 -0.12 0.93 7.27
N ALA A 50 -0.13 1.68 8.38
CA ALA A 50 1.05 2.38 8.85
C ALA A 50 2.19 1.39 9.08
N HIS A 51 3.38 1.77 8.62
CA HIS A 51 4.60 0.98 8.76
C HIS A 51 4.56 -0.41 8.11
N ILE A 52 3.60 -0.68 7.21
CA ILE A 52 3.61 -1.90 6.39
C ILE A 52 4.43 -1.64 5.14
N ASP A 53 5.53 -2.39 5.02
CA ASP A 53 6.39 -2.40 3.85
C ASP A 53 5.76 -3.22 2.72
N GLY A 54 5.22 -2.55 1.69
CA GLY A 54 4.55 -3.20 0.55
C GLY A 54 3.02 -3.23 0.67
N ILE A 55 2.36 -4.05 -0.16
CA ILE A 55 0.91 -4.25 -0.16
C ILE A 55 0.58 -5.17 1.01
N PRO A 56 -0.22 -4.72 2.00
CA PRO A 56 -0.70 -5.57 3.07
C PRO A 56 -1.38 -6.82 2.47
N ARG A 57 -1.16 -8.00 3.04
CA ARG A 57 -1.87 -9.23 2.70
C ARG A 57 -2.16 -10.02 3.96
N GLN A 58 -3.31 -10.70 4.00
CA GLN A 58 -3.66 -11.55 5.13
C GLN A 58 -3.06 -12.94 4.96
N PHE A 59 -2.23 -13.35 5.92
CA PHE A 59 -1.70 -14.70 6.06
C PHE A 59 -2.22 -15.35 7.34
N ALA A 60 -2.05 -16.68 7.45
CA ALA A 60 -2.50 -17.45 8.63
C ALA A 60 -1.93 -16.95 9.97
N ASN A 61 -0.84 -16.19 9.95
CA ASN A 61 -0.13 -15.64 11.11
C ASN A 61 -0.29 -14.11 11.28
N GLY A 62 -1.09 -13.43 10.46
CA GLY A 62 -1.32 -11.98 10.56
C GLY A 62 -1.26 -11.26 9.22
N LEU A 63 -1.19 -9.92 9.27
CA LEU A 63 -0.95 -9.07 8.11
C LEU A 63 0.55 -8.98 7.80
N ILE A 64 0.92 -9.17 6.54
CA ILE A 64 2.30 -9.07 6.07
C ILE A 64 2.30 -8.20 4.81
N GLY A 65 3.19 -7.22 4.76
CA GLY A 65 3.64 -6.61 3.50
C GLY A 65 4.90 -7.33 3.03
N MET A 66 5.01 -7.63 1.74
CA MET A 66 6.12 -8.44 1.21
C MET A 66 7.34 -7.60 0.81
N GLY A 67 7.36 -6.30 1.15
CA GLY A 67 8.39 -5.37 0.72
C GLY A 67 8.42 -5.19 -0.81
N GLU A 68 7.30 -5.46 -1.48
CA GLU A 68 7.19 -5.20 -2.91
C GLU A 68 7.28 -3.70 -3.20
N ALA A 69 7.84 -3.36 -4.36
CA ALA A 69 7.92 -1.97 -4.77
C ALA A 69 6.50 -1.45 -5.06
N LEU A 70 6.17 -0.29 -4.53
CA LEU A 70 4.88 0.36 -4.67
C LEU A 70 4.93 1.55 -5.63
N ASP A 71 5.86 1.52 -6.59
CA ASP A 71 6.13 2.60 -7.54
C ASP A 71 5.05 2.79 -8.61
N ASP A 72 4.07 1.90 -8.69
CA ASP A 72 3.02 1.88 -9.72
C ASP A 72 1.63 2.34 -9.21
N PHE A 73 1.57 3.11 -8.12
CA PHE A 73 0.30 3.70 -7.66
C PHE A 73 0.04 5.06 -8.30
N ASP A 74 -1.13 5.19 -8.92
CA ASP A 74 -1.66 6.45 -9.42
C ASP A 74 -2.83 6.92 -8.53
N GLU A 75 -2.87 8.21 -8.20
CA GLU A 75 -4.07 8.82 -7.62
C GLU A 75 -5.13 8.94 -8.72
N VAL A 76 -6.31 8.36 -8.48
CA VAL A 76 -7.41 8.28 -9.45
C VAL A 76 -8.69 8.88 -8.88
N SER A 77 -9.58 9.32 -9.77
CA SER A 77 -10.86 9.90 -9.39
C SER A 77 -11.96 8.84 -9.22
N GLN A 78 -12.99 9.14 -8.43
CA GLN A 78 -14.09 8.20 -8.18
C GLN A 78 -14.85 7.80 -9.46
N ASP A 79 -14.89 8.64 -10.49
CA ASP A 79 -15.59 8.38 -11.75
C ASP A 79 -14.90 7.36 -12.67
N VAL A 80 -13.64 7.01 -12.41
CA VAL A 80 -12.92 5.99 -13.18
C VAL A 80 -12.93 4.61 -12.51
N VAL A 81 -13.23 4.55 -11.22
CA VAL A 81 -13.26 3.32 -10.43
C VAL A 81 -14.64 2.67 -10.56
N ASP A 82 -14.67 1.33 -10.64
CA ASP A 82 -15.93 0.59 -10.66
C ASP A 82 -16.78 0.91 -9.42
N GLY A 83 -18.06 1.21 -9.62
CA GLY A 83 -18.99 1.56 -8.56
C GLY A 83 -19.20 0.44 -7.53
N ASP A 84 -19.01 -0.82 -7.93
CA ASP A 84 -19.10 -1.96 -7.01
C ASP A 84 -17.96 -1.91 -5.97
N TYR A 85 -16.76 -1.48 -6.37
CA TYR A 85 -15.64 -1.29 -5.46
C TYR A 85 -15.86 -0.15 -4.48
N LEU A 86 -16.40 0.98 -4.97
CA LEU A 86 -16.74 2.12 -4.11
C LEU A 86 -17.82 1.73 -3.09
N THR A 87 -18.82 0.97 -3.52
CA THR A 87 -19.89 0.48 -2.66
C THR A 87 -19.34 -0.44 -1.58
N ALA A 88 -18.52 -1.42 -1.94
CA ALA A 88 -17.89 -2.34 -0.99
C ALA A 88 -17.04 -1.60 0.06
N ALA A 89 -16.25 -0.60 -0.37
CA ALA A 89 -15.44 0.18 0.54
C ALA A 89 -16.28 1.01 1.53
N LEU A 90 -17.34 1.66 1.05
CA LEU A 90 -18.26 2.41 1.90
C LEU A 90 -19.02 1.53 2.88
N GLU A 91 -19.44 0.33 2.48
CA GLU A 91 -20.12 -0.62 3.36
C GLU A 91 -19.20 -1.07 4.50
N ILE A 92 -17.95 -1.41 4.22
CA ILE A 92 -16.99 -1.81 5.24
C ILE A 92 -16.66 -0.64 6.16
N ALA A 93 -16.35 0.54 5.61
CA ALA A 93 -16.04 1.71 6.42
C ALA A 93 -17.23 2.12 7.30
N LYS A 94 -18.47 1.94 6.82
CA LYS A 94 -19.67 2.21 7.60
C LYS A 94 -19.81 1.25 8.79
N LEU A 95 -19.50 -0.03 8.61
CA LEU A 95 -19.54 -0.99 9.72
C LEU A 95 -18.62 -0.56 10.86
N ASP A 96 -17.41 -0.11 10.55
CA ASP A 96 -16.49 0.45 11.55
C ASP A 96 -17.01 1.76 12.16
N ALA A 97 -17.56 2.64 11.33
CA ALA A 97 -18.12 3.90 11.79
C ALA A 97 -19.28 3.71 12.78
N ASP A 98 -20.18 2.78 12.47
CA ASP A 98 -21.33 2.41 13.32
C ASP A 98 -20.87 1.79 14.65
N GLU A 99 -19.80 0.98 14.65
CA GLU A 99 -19.21 0.41 15.86
C GLU A 99 -18.53 1.46 16.76
N ASN A 100 -17.89 2.46 16.15
CA ASN A 100 -17.17 3.51 16.86
C ASN A 100 -18.01 4.77 17.14
N GLY A 101 -19.25 4.84 16.64
CA GLY A 101 -20.16 5.97 16.83
C GLY A 101 -19.69 7.26 16.15
N VAL A 102 -19.00 7.13 15.01
CA VAL A 102 -18.51 8.26 14.20
C VAL A 102 -19.42 8.54 13.02
N ASP A 103 -19.27 9.73 12.42
CA ASP A 103 -20.07 10.15 11.27
C ASP A 103 -19.85 9.23 10.05
N MET A 104 -20.81 9.28 9.11
CA MET A 104 -20.75 8.50 7.87
C MET A 104 -19.42 8.74 7.13
N PRO A 105 -18.67 7.69 6.78
CA PRO A 105 -17.39 7.84 6.09
C PRO A 105 -17.59 8.48 4.72
N VAL A 106 -16.71 9.44 4.40
CA VAL A 106 -16.66 10.13 3.11
C VAL A 106 -15.35 9.76 2.44
N ILE A 107 -15.39 9.25 1.21
CA ILE A 107 -14.17 8.93 0.46
C ILE A 107 -13.41 10.24 0.19
N ASP A 108 -12.12 10.27 0.55
CA ASP A 108 -11.23 11.39 0.33
C ASP A 108 -10.44 11.18 -0.98
N LYS A 109 -9.56 10.19 -1.00
CA LYS A 109 -8.71 9.87 -2.16
C LYS A 109 -8.70 8.38 -2.49
N ILE A 110 -8.44 8.10 -3.76
CA ILE A 110 -8.29 6.74 -4.27
C ILE A 110 -6.94 6.61 -4.97
N TYR A 111 -6.24 5.53 -4.68
CA TYR A 111 -4.98 5.16 -5.31
C TYR A 111 -5.12 3.77 -5.93
N GLU A 112 -4.63 3.61 -7.14
CA GLU A 112 -4.78 2.37 -7.89
C GLU A 112 -3.44 1.94 -8.49
N ASN A 113 -3.15 0.65 -8.40
CA ASN A 113 -2.11 -0.01 -9.18
C ASN A 113 -2.72 -1.26 -9.87
N PRO A 114 -1.97 -2.06 -10.65
CA PRO A 114 -2.53 -3.24 -11.31
C PRO A 114 -3.16 -4.30 -10.38
N GLU A 115 -2.77 -4.36 -9.11
CA GLU A 115 -3.20 -5.40 -8.17
C GLU A 115 -4.32 -4.96 -7.23
N VAL A 116 -4.27 -3.72 -6.74
CA VAL A 116 -5.14 -3.23 -5.67
C VAL A 116 -5.66 -1.82 -5.92
N ILE A 117 -6.74 -1.49 -5.21
CA ILE A 117 -7.29 -0.15 -5.07
C ILE A 117 -7.24 0.19 -3.58
N ALA A 118 -6.56 1.28 -3.22
CA ALA A 118 -6.52 1.82 -1.87
C ALA A 118 -7.45 3.04 -1.78
N ILE A 119 -8.44 2.98 -0.89
CA ILE A 119 -9.46 4.01 -0.70
C ILE A 119 -9.30 4.58 0.71
N THR A 120 -9.17 5.90 0.79
CA THR A 120 -9.00 6.66 2.03
C THR A 120 -10.28 7.44 2.33
N PHE A 121 -10.46 7.81 3.60
CA PHE A 121 -11.67 8.48 4.07
C PHE A 121 -11.34 9.77 4.84
N GLU A 122 -12.20 10.78 4.71
CA GLU A 122 -12.04 12.06 5.40
C GLU A 122 -12.05 11.85 6.92
N GLY A 123 -11.09 12.46 7.61
CA GLY A 123 -10.97 12.41 9.07
C GLY A 123 -10.38 11.10 9.62
N TRP A 124 -10.03 10.14 8.76
CA TRP A 124 -9.32 8.94 9.14
C TRP A 124 -7.82 9.21 8.97
N CYS A 125 -7.10 9.42 10.06
CA CYS A 125 -5.66 9.65 10.07
C CYS A 125 -4.93 8.49 10.70
#